data_AF-A0A9W8WBV1-F1
#
_entry.id   AF-A0A9W8WBV1-F1
#
_cell.length_a   1.000
_cell.length_b   1.000
_cell.length_c   1.000
_cell.angle_alpha   90.00
_cell.angle_beta   90.00
_cell.angle_gamma   90.00
#
_symmetry.space_group_name_H-M   'P 1'
#
loop_
_entity.id
_entity.type
_entity.pdbx_description
1 polymer ?
#
loop_
_entity_poly.entity_id
_entity_poly.type
_entity_poly.pdbx_seq_one_letter_code
_entity_poly.pdbx_strand_id
1 'polypeptide(L)'
;MVATRPTLCAGKELAAAASKALGTELQFEHISQAEAKKVLKAQSDIAQSEHQYILEYYSLVREGKTNYIATTAFHDVTGEHPTEAENLFQMYQSEMRPKKKAKHEHR
;
A
#
# COMPACT_ATOMS: atom_id res chain seq x y z
N MET A 1 0.10 11.59 20.29
CA MET A 1 -1.19 11.27 19.64
C MET A 1 -0.93 10.21 18.59
N VAL A 2 -1.75 9.16 18.50
CA VAL A 2 -1.59 8.08 17.51
C VAL A 2 -2.72 8.20 16.50
N ALA A 3 -2.38 8.23 15.21
CA ALA A 3 -3.35 8.32 14.13
C ALA A 3 -3.15 7.17 13.15
N THR A 4 -4.24 6.47 12.85
CA THR A 4 -4.28 5.43 11.81
C THR A 4 -5.37 5.74 10.80
N ARG A 5 -5.37 4.97 9.71
CA ARG A 5 -6.49 4.91 8.77
C ARG A 5 -7.76 4.32 9.43
N PRO A 6 -8.93 4.54 8.82
CA PRO A 6 -10.21 4.14 9.40
C PRO A 6 -10.53 2.65 9.17
N THR A 7 -9.75 1.95 8.34
CA THR A 7 -9.94 0.53 8.03
C THR A 7 -8.64 -0.24 8.11
N LEU A 8 -8.69 -1.41 8.77
CA LEU A 8 -7.61 -2.40 8.72
C LEU A 8 -7.59 -3.05 7.34
N CYS A 9 -6.44 -3.03 6.68
CA CYS A 9 -6.27 -3.67 5.38
C CYS A 9 -5.04 -4.60 5.45
N ALA A 10 -5.19 -5.85 5.04
CA ALA A 10 -4.05 -6.67 4.65
C ALA A 10 -3.89 -6.61 3.12
N GLY A 11 -2.99 -7.43 2.58
CA GLY A 11 -2.65 -7.39 1.16
C GLY A 11 -3.85 -7.58 0.24
N LYS A 12 -4.77 -8.49 0.58
CA LYS A 12 -5.97 -8.79 -0.22
C LYS A 12 -6.94 -7.61 -0.25
N GLU A 13 -7.16 -6.96 0.88
CA GLU A 13 -8.04 -5.80 0.98
C GLU A 13 -7.45 -4.59 0.24
N LEU A 14 -6.11 -4.43 0.28
CA LEU A 14 -5.42 -3.41 -0.51
C LEU A 14 -5.57 -3.67 -2.02
N ALA A 15 -5.38 -4.91 -2.47
CA ALA A 15 -5.56 -5.28 -3.88
C ALA A 15 -7.01 -5.10 -4.34
N ALA A 16 -8.00 -5.43 -3.50
CA ALA A 16 -9.42 -5.21 -3.81
C ALA A 16 -9.76 -3.72 -3.90
N ALA A 17 -9.32 -2.90 -2.95
CA ALA A 17 -9.54 -1.45 -2.96
C ALA A 17 -8.89 -0.79 -4.18
N ALA A 18 -7.65 -1.17 -4.49
CA ALA A 18 -6.95 -0.71 -5.69
C ALA A 18 -7.66 -1.16 -6.97
N SER A 19 -8.13 -2.41 -7.03
CA SER A 19 -8.83 -2.93 -8.21
C SER A 19 -10.07 -2.11 -8.55
N LYS A 20 -10.87 -1.83 -7.53
CA LYS A 20 -12.09 -1.02 -7.65
C LYS A 20 -11.77 0.42 -8.06
N ALA A 21 -10.78 1.05 -7.42
CA ALA A 21 -10.41 2.43 -7.69
C ALA A 21 -9.76 2.63 -9.07
N LEU A 22 -8.94 1.67 -9.54
CA LEU A 22 -8.19 1.81 -10.78
C LEU A 22 -8.95 1.28 -12.01
N GLY A 23 -9.95 0.42 -11.79
CA GLY A 23 -10.70 -0.25 -12.87
C GLY A 23 -9.92 -1.38 -13.55
N THR A 24 -9.01 -2.01 -12.82
CA THR A 24 -8.13 -3.09 -13.29
C THR A 24 -8.13 -4.20 -12.25
N GLU A 25 -8.22 -5.46 -12.65
CA GLU A 25 -8.12 -6.57 -11.70
C GLU A 25 -6.68 -6.67 -11.16
N LEU A 26 -6.53 -6.53 -9.85
CA LEU A 26 -5.28 -6.72 -9.11
C LEU A 26 -5.49 -7.81 -8.07
N GLN A 27 -4.51 -8.70 -7.97
CA GLN A 27 -4.50 -9.76 -6.97
C GLN A 27 -3.28 -9.60 -6.07
N PHE A 28 -3.49 -9.86 -4.79
CA PHE A 28 -2.38 -9.90 -3.83
C PHE A 28 -1.67 -11.24 -3.92
N GLU A 29 -0.37 -11.18 -4.19
CA GLU A 29 0.52 -12.33 -4.14
C GLU A 29 1.46 -12.20 -2.94
N HIS A 30 1.50 -13.25 -2.11
CA HIS A 30 2.43 -13.31 -1.00
C HIS A 30 3.79 -13.83 -1.47
N ILE A 31 4.84 -13.02 -1.30
CA ILE A 31 6.22 -13.40 -1.61
C ILE A 31 6.99 -13.92 -0.39
N SER A 32 7.97 -14.79 -0.64
CA SER A 32 8.86 -15.30 0.41
C SER A 32 9.73 -14.19 1.01
N GLN A 33 10.25 -14.38 2.23
CA GLN A 33 11.16 -13.40 2.84
C GLN A 33 12.44 -13.20 2.01
N ALA A 34 12.96 -14.28 1.41
CA ALA A 34 14.13 -14.22 0.53
C ALA A 34 13.85 -13.39 -0.73
N GLU A 35 12.65 -13.52 -1.28
CA GLU A 35 12.20 -12.72 -2.43
C GLU A 35 11.96 -11.27 -2.05
N ALA A 36 11.31 -11.00 -0.93
CA ALA A 36 11.13 -9.63 -0.42
C ALA A 36 12.49 -8.92 -0.23
N LYS A 37 13.50 -9.64 0.28
CA LYS A 37 14.87 -9.11 0.39
C LYS A 37 15.50 -8.78 -0.97
N LYS A 38 15.24 -9.61 -2.00
CA LYS A 38 15.72 -9.34 -3.37
C LYS A 38 15.02 -8.11 -3.95
N VAL A 39 13.70 -7.97 -3.76
CA VAL A 39 12.90 -6.83 -4.22
C VAL A 39 13.41 -5.53 -3.61
N LEU A 40 13.58 -5.48 -2.28
CA LEU A 40 14.09 -4.29 -1.59
C LEU A 40 15.46 -3.87 -2.11
N LYS A 41 16.38 -4.82 -2.27
CA LYS A 41 17.73 -4.54 -2.80
C LYS A 41 17.72 -4.04 -4.25
N ALA A 42 16.73 -4.46 -5.05
CA ALA A 42 16.64 -4.10 -6.46
C ALA A 42 15.90 -2.78 -6.72
N GLN A 43 15.05 -2.34 -5.78
CA GLN A 43 14.13 -1.22 -5.98
C GLN A 43 14.33 -0.07 -4.98
N SER A 44 15.39 -0.12 -4.17
CA SER A 44 15.68 0.90 -3.16
C SER A 44 17.19 1.05 -2.95
N ASP A 45 17.62 2.28 -2.71
CA ASP A 45 19.01 2.65 -2.42
C ASP A 45 19.27 2.85 -0.90
N ILE A 46 18.31 2.45 -0.06
CA ILE A 46 18.40 2.61 1.40
C ILE A 46 19.45 1.68 2.03
N ALA A 47 19.83 1.98 3.27
CA ALA A 47 20.85 1.23 3.96
C ALA A 47 20.39 -0.21 4.25
N GLN A 48 21.34 -1.14 4.35
CA GLN A 48 21.04 -2.55 4.61
C GLN A 48 20.36 -2.78 5.96
N SER A 49 20.63 -1.94 6.95
CA SER A 49 19.92 -1.94 8.24
C SER A 49 18.45 -1.57 8.07
N GLU A 50 18.13 -0.62 7.19
CA GLU A 50 16.76 -0.21 6.91
C GLU A 50 16.00 -1.30 6.14
N HIS A 51 16.65 -2.02 5.23
CA HIS A 51 16.07 -3.22 4.63
C HIS A 51 15.65 -4.24 5.68
N GLN A 52 16.52 -4.51 6.66
CA GLN A 52 16.22 -5.47 7.72
C GLN A 52 15.05 -5.00 8.58
N TYR A 53 15.01 -3.71 8.92
CA TYR A 53 13.90 -3.11 9.66
C TYR A 53 12.56 -3.26 8.94
N ILE A 54 12.52 -2.98 7.63
CA ILE A 54 11.31 -3.13 6.81
C ILE A 54 10.85 -4.59 6.78
N LEU A 55 11.77 -5.54 6.59
CA LEU A 55 11.44 -6.97 6.56
C LEU A 55 10.85 -7.44 7.89
N GLU A 56 11.43 -7.00 9.02
CA GLU A 56 10.93 -7.32 10.35
C GLU A 56 9.54 -6.68 10.59
N TYR A 57 9.38 -5.41 10.25
CA TYR A 57 8.11 -4.71 10.36
C TYR A 57 6.99 -5.43 9.58
N TYR A 58 7.22 -5.78 8.31
CA TYR A 58 6.22 -6.50 7.53
C TYR A 58 5.99 -7.94 8.01
N SER A 59 6.93 -8.57 8.72
CA SER A 59 6.66 -9.84 9.43
C SER A 59 5.61 -9.65 10.52
N LEU A 60 5.75 -8.59 11.33
CA LEU A 60 4.79 -8.26 12.38
C LEU A 60 3.41 -7.89 11.82
N VAL A 61 3.36 -7.21 10.68
CA VAL A 61 2.11 -6.91 9.95
C VAL A 61 1.41 -8.21 9.55
N ARG A 62 2.15 -9.18 8.99
CA ARG A 62 1.58 -10.49 8.59
C ARG A 62 1.06 -11.29 9.79
N GLU A 63 1.72 -11.16 10.94
CA GLU A 63 1.29 -11.76 12.20
C GLU A 63 0.11 -11.01 12.85
N GLY A 64 -0.34 -9.89 12.27
CA GLY A 64 -1.44 -9.07 12.79
C GLY A 64 -1.09 -8.27 14.04
N LYS A 65 0.19 -8.23 14.43
CA LYS A 65 0.67 -7.55 15.65
C LYS A 65 0.62 -6.02 15.58
N THR A 66 0.31 -5.48 14.41
CA THR A 66 0.22 -4.03 14.16
C THR A 66 -1.21 -3.58 13.87
N ASN A 67 -2.20 -4.47 13.99
CA ASN A 67 -3.58 -4.20 13.61
C ASN A 67 -4.34 -3.45 14.70
N TYR A 68 -4.49 -2.14 14.57
CA TYR A 68 -5.41 -1.34 15.39
C TYR A 68 -5.91 -0.11 14.61
N ILE A 69 -7.05 0.44 15.06
CA ILE A 69 -7.65 1.66 14.52
C ILE A 69 -7.65 2.73 15.62
N ALA A 70 -7.12 3.90 15.30
CA ALA A 70 -7.11 5.09 16.15
C ALA A 70 -7.34 6.32 15.27
N THR A 71 -8.60 6.72 15.08
CA THR A 71 -8.99 7.87 14.24
C THR A 71 -9.29 9.12 15.05
N THR A 72 -9.55 8.99 16.36
CA THR A 72 -9.90 10.11 17.26
C THR A 72 -8.87 11.23 17.21
N ALA A 73 -7.59 10.92 17.29
CA ALA A 73 -6.54 11.93 17.23
C ALA A 73 -6.50 12.70 15.91
N PHE A 74 -6.79 12.04 14.78
CA PHE A 74 -6.87 12.72 13.49
C PHE A 74 -8.06 13.67 13.50
N HIS A 75 -9.24 13.17 13.85
CA HIS A 75 -10.46 13.94 13.94
C HIS A 75 -10.34 15.16 14.88
N ASP A 76 -9.76 14.99 16.07
CA ASP A 76 -9.65 16.07 17.06
C ASP A 76 -8.70 17.19 16.61
N VAL A 77 -7.75 16.88 15.72
CA VAL A 77 -6.78 17.86 15.20
C VAL A 77 -7.27 18.51 13.91
N THR A 78 -7.88 17.75 13.01
CA THR A 78 -8.26 18.22 11.67
C THR A 78 -9.73 18.62 11.55
N GLY A 79 -10.59 18.12 12.45
CA GLY A 79 -12.05 18.21 12.33
C GLY A 79 -12.64 17.27 11.27
N GLU A 80 -11.82 16.41 10.64
CA GLU A 80 -12.23 15.57 9.51
C GLU A 80 -12.09 14.07 9.81
N HIS A 81 -12.80 13.25 9.03
CA HIS A 81 -12.62 11.80 9.05
C HIS A 81 -11.42 11.40 8.17
N PRO A 82 -10.54 10.48 8.62
CA PRO A 82 -9.41 10.04 7.81
C PRO A 82 -9.83 9.39 6.49
N THR A 83 -9.00 9.55 5.46
CA THR A 83 -9.25 9.01 4.12
C THR A 83 -9.40 7.48 4.12
N GLU A 84 -10.49 7.01 3.48
CA GLU A 84 -10.74 5.60 3.23
C GLU A 84 -9.74 4.99 2.23
N ALA A 85 -9.52 3.68 2.31
CA ALA A 85 -8.54 2.98 1.47
C ALA A 85 -8.81 3.15 -0.04
N GLU A 86 -10.06 3.03 -0.48
CA GLU A 86 -10.44 3.21 -1.87
C GLU A 86 -10.19 4.65 -2.35
N ASN A 87 -10.52 5.63 -1.52
CA ASN A 87 -10.35 7.04 -1.84
C ASN A 87 -8.87 7.39 -2.02
N LEU A 88 -7.97 6.76 -1.24
CA LEU A 88 -6.52 6.90 -1.44
C LEU A 88 -6.12 6.50 -2.86
N PHE A 89 -6.54 5.32 -3.33
CA PHE A 89 -6.21 4.85 -4.68
C PHE A 89 -6.87 5.71 -5.78
N GLN A 90 -8.03 6.30 -5.51
CA GLN A 90 -8.66 7.25 -6.43
C GLN A 90 -7.85 8.55 -6.54
N MET A 91 -7.38 9.10 -5.40
CA MET A 91 -6.58 10.33 -5.37
C MET A 91 -5.28 10.20 -6.19
N TYR A 92 -4.63 9.04 -6.12
CA TYR A 92 -3.36 8.77 -6.82
C TYR A 92 -3.54 7.94 -8.11
N GLN A 93 -4.76 7.85 -8.64
CA GLN A 93 -5.09 7.01 -9.78
C GLN A 93 -4.22 7.32 -11.01
N SER A 94 -3.88 8.58 -11.24
CA SER A 94 -3.05 9.03 -12.38
C SER A 94 -1.63 8.48 -12.33
N GLU A 95 -1.09 8.24 -11.13
CA GLU A 95 0.27 7.73 -10.92
C GLU A 95 0.31 6.20 -10.92
N MET A 96 -0.78 5.56 -10.49
CA MET A 96 -0.86 4.11 -10.33
C MET A 96 -1.41 3.37 -11.55
N ARG A 97 -2.08 4.07 -12.47
CA ARG A 97 -2.55 3.45 -13.72
C ARG A 97 -1.39 3.16 -14.67
N PRO A 98 -1.38 1.99 -15.34
CA PRO A 98 -0.43 1.73 -16.41
C PRO A 98 -0.56 2.81 -17.49
N LYS A 99 0.55 3.46 -17.86
CA LYS A 99 0.57 4.38 -19.00
C LYS A 99 0.17 3.59 -20.25
N LYS A 100 -0.97 3.93 -20.86
CA LYS A 100 -1.39 3.31 -22.13
C LYS A 100 -0.27 3.53 -23.14
N LYS A 101 0.34 2.45 -23.64
CA LYS A 101 1.23 2.54 -24.81
C LYS A 101 0.38 3.09 -25.96
N ALA A 102 0.74 4.26 -26.49
CA ALA A 102 0.09 4.79 -27.68
C ALA A 102 0.20 3.73 -28.78
N LYS A 103 -0.94 3.34 -29.39
CA LYS A 103 -0.93 2.52 -30.59
C LYS A 103 -0.23 3.35 -31.67
N HIS A 104 1.01 3.00 -32.01
CA HIS A 104 1.58 3.43 -33.28
C HIS A 104 0.81 2.69 -34.38
N GLU A 105 -0.14 3.38 -35.01
CA GLU A 105 -0.68 2.96 -36.30
C GLU A 105 0.48 3.00 -37.30
N HIS A 106 0.97 1.83 -37.70
CA HIS A 106 1.76 1.73 -38.92
C HIS A 106 0.81 1.90 -40.09
N ARG A 107 0.89 3.07 -40.73
CA ARG A 107 0.30 3.33 -42.04
C ARG A 107 1.35 3.14 -43.12
#